data_AF-G7E8Y6-F1
#
_entry.id   AF-G7E8Y6-F1
#
_cell.length_a   1.000
_cell.length_b   1.000
_cell.length_c   1.000
_cell.angle_alpha   90.00
_cell.angle_beta   90.00
_cell.angle_gamma   90.00
#
_symmetry.space_group_name_H-M   'P 1'
#
loop_
_entity.id
_entity.type
_entity.pdbx_description
1 polymer ?
#
loop_
_entity_poly.entity_id
_entity_poly.type
_entity_poly.pdbx_seq_one_letter_code
_entity_poly.pdbx_strand_id
1 'polypeptide(L)'
;MLPHRDMLMSGSHMLRRGYATSLLPPQLPVPRPMPQPKSIPLPGKGNIRTPTDFLTASKRGYEQYAAKIAPEESWDTFFTNDTTSLKAAAVPPPARRMILWMMNRYRLGVDLREHVRAPKKPKKFRGWGPKVQKGVRVK
;
A
#
# COMPACT_ATOMS: atom_id res chain seq x y z
N MET A 1 -66.74 28.22 -52.06
CA MET A 1 -66.55 28.62 -50.65
C MET A 1 -65.06 28.54 -50.35
N LEU A 2 -64.38 29.66 -50.11
CA LEU A 2 -63.03 29.69 -49.56
C LEU A 2 -63.14 30.09 -48.08
N PRO A 3 -62.40 29.40 -47.21
CA PRO A 3 -61.26 30.03 -46.51
C PRO A 3 -60.09 29.01 -46.38
N HIS A 4 -58.87 29.26 -45.90
CA HIS A 4 -58.23 30.34 -45.15
C HIS A 4 -56.70 30.06 -45.19
N ARG A 5 -55.87 31.12 -45.21
CA ARG A 5 -54.60 31.34 -44.46
C ARG A 5 -53.56 30.21 -44.30
N ASP A 6 -52.26 30.40 -44.18
CA ASP A 6 -51.26 31.47 -44.28
C ASP A 6 -49.89 30.74 -44.09
N MET A 7 -48.79 31.43 -44.42
CA MET A 7 -47.48 31.35 -43.74
C MET A 7 -46.43 30.26 -44.05
N LEU A 8 -45.49 30.66 -44.94
CA LEU A 8 -44.06 30.93 -44.68
C LEU A 8 -43.05 29.82 -44.30
N MET A 9 -42.01 29.75 -45.17
CA MET A 9 -40.56 29.67 -44.90
C MET A 9 -39.93 28.33 -44.43
N SER A 10 -39.06 27.75 -45.25
CA SER A 10 -37.60 27.99 -45.34
C SER A 10 -36.81 27.19 -44.31
N GLY A 11 -35.81 26.41 -44.75
CA GLY A 11 -34.88 25.79 -43.83
C GLY A 11 -33.93 24.74 -44.41
N SER A 12 -33.07 25.14 -45.35
CA SER A 12 -31.71 24.57 -45.38
C SER A 12 -31.02 24.92 -44.07
N HIS A 13 -30.46 23.93 -43.36
CA HIS A 13 -29.08 23.95 -42.86
C HIS A 13 -28.80 22.76 -41.96
N MET A 14 -27.70 22.06 -42.27
CA MET A 14 -27.04 21.11 -41.39
C MET A 14 -26.79 21.69 -40.01
N LEU A 15 -27.14 20.96 -38.95
CA LEU A 15 -26.48 21.11 -37.65
C LEU A 15 -26.06 19.74 -37.13
N ARG A 16 -24.75 19.52 -37.22
CA ARG A 16 -24.00 18.41 -36.63
C ARG A 16 -24.27 18.38 -35.12
N ARG A 17 -24.48 17.18 -34.56
CA ARG A 17 -24.42 16.96 -33.11
C ARG A 17 -23.02 17.34 -32.61
N GLY A 18 -22.88 18.53 -32.05
CA GLY A 18 -21.71 18.91 -31.25
C GLY A 18 -21.79 18.20 -29.90
N TYR A 19 -20.87 17.29 -29.66
CA TYR A 19 -20.53 16.85 -28.31
C TYR A 19 -19.89 18.05 -27.60
N ALA A 20 -20.49 18.48 -26.50
CA ALA A 20 -19.86 19.41 -25.57
C ALA A 20 -18.67 18.69 -24.92
N THR A 21 -17.50 18.78 -25.55
CA THR A 21 -16.22 18.43 -24.94
C THR A 21 -16.06 19.28 -23.68
N SER A 22 -15.93 18.64 -22.52
CA SER A 22 -15.71 19.30 -21.24
C SER A 22 -14.53 20.27 -21.34
N LEU A 23 -14.77 21.56 -21.11
CA LEU A 23 -13.77 22.63 -21.07
C LEU A 23 -12.93 22.58 -19.77
N LEU A 24 -12.43 21.41 -19.38
CA LEU A 24 -11.42 21.30 -18.33
C LEU A 24 -10.04 21.43 -18.98
N PRO A 25 -9.21 22.40 -18.59
CA PRO A 25 -7.86 22.51 -19.12
C PRO A 25 -7.09 21.22 -18.83
N PRO A 26 -6.20 20.78 -19.74
CA PRO A 26 -5.34 19.64 -19.48
C PRO A 26 -4.52 19.94 -18.22
N GLN A 27 -4.74 19.17 -17.17
CA GLN A 27 -3.94 19.30 -15.95
C GLN A 27 -2.48 19.03 -16.30
N LEU A 28 -1.62 20.01 -16.07
CA LEU A 28 -0.19 19.82 -16.23
C LEU A 28 0.25 18.63 -15.36
N PRO A 29 1.16 17.78 -15.86
CA PRO A 29 1.68 16.68 -15.06
C PRO A 29 2.33 17.26 -13.80
N VAL A 30 1.74 16.98 -12.64
CA VAL A 30 2.27 17.41 -11.34
C VAL A 30 3.69 16.83 -11.21
N PRO A 31 4.72 17.65 -10.95
CA PRO A 31 6.07 17.13 -10.79
C PRO A 31 6.09 16.10 -9.66
N ARG A 32 6.65 14.92 -9.94
CA ARG A 32 6.86 13.92 -8.89
C ARG A 32 7.79 14.53 -7.83
N PRO A 33 7.41 14.52 -6.55
CA PRO A 33 8.31 14.98 -5.49
C PRO A 33 9.62 14.19 -5.57
N MET A 34 10.74 14.90 -5.49
CA MET A 34 12.07 14.29 -5.55
C MET A 34 12.21 13.24 -4.43
N PRO A 35 12.89 12.11 -4.71
CA PRO A 35 13.17 11.13 -3.67
C PRO A 35 14.02 11.79 -2.59
N GLN A 36 13.42 12.00 -1.41
CA GLN A 36 14.14 12.53 -0.26
C GLN A 36 15.20 11.50 0.18
N PRO A 37 16.41 11.94 0.57
CA PRO A 37 17.40 11.02 1.11
C PRO A 37 16.80 10.29 2.32
N LYS A 38 16.93 8.96 2.36
CA LYS A 38 16.41 8.12 3.45
C LYS A 38 17.20 8.47 4.71
N SER A 39 16.68 9.36 5.55
CA SER A 39 17.31 9.68 6.83
C SER A 39 17.39 8.42 7.69
N ILE A 40 18.58 8.12 8.21
CA ILE A 40 18.73 7.10 9.25
C ILE A 40 18.21 7.73 10.56
N PRO A 41 17.14 7.19 11.16
CA PRO A 41 16.61 7.73 12.39
C PRO A 41 17.57 7.40 13.54
N LEU A 42 17.70 8.29 14.52
CA LEU A 42 18.50 8.02 15.71
C LEU A 42 17.97 6.77 16.44
N PRO A 43 18.85 5.88 16.91
CA PRO A 43 18.45 4.77 17.77
C PRO A 43 17.90 5.30 19.11
N GLY A 44 16.92 4.61 19.69
CA GLY A 44 16.37 4.99 20.99
C GLY A 44 15.23 6.01 20.95
N LYS A 45 14.59 6.24 19.79
CA LYS A 45 13.32 6.97 19.72
C LYS A 45 12.23 6.09 20.36
N GLY A 46 11.95 6.33 21.64
CA GLY A 46 11.09 5.49 22.48
C GLY A 46 11.84 4.30 23.10
N ASN A 47 11.26 3.10 23.06
CA ASN A 47 11.81 1.87 23.66
C ASN A 47 12.47 0.91 22.64
N ILE A 48 12.79 1.38 21.44
CA ILE A 48 13.43 0.55 20.41
C ILE A 48 14.86 1.02 20.25
N ARG A 49 15.82 0.21 20.73
CA ARG A 49 17.25 0.53 20.68
C ARG A 49 18.01 -0.36 19.72
N THR A 50 17.61 -1.61 19.60
CA THR A 50 18.27 -2.61 18.75
C THR A 50 17.39 -2.97 17.54
N PRO A 51 18.00 -3.42 16.42
CA PRO A 51 17.23 -3.99 15.29
C PRO A 51 16.37 -5.19 15.69
N THR A 52 16.81 -5.96 16.68
CA THR A 52 16.06 -7.06 17.28
C THR A 52 14.79 -6.55 17.95
N ASP A 53 14.88 -5.55 18.83
CA ASP A 53 13.72 -4.91 19.47
C ASP A 53 12.73 -4.35 18.45
N PHE A 54 13.25 -3.78 17.35
CA PHE A 54 12.45 -3.23 16.27
C PHE A 54 11.58 -4.31 15.60
N LEU A 55 12.15 -5.48 15.34
CA LEU A 55 11.42 -6.59 14.72
C LEU A 55 10.44 -7.24 15.70
N THR A 56 10.79 -7.33 16.99
CA THR A 56 9.92 -7.81 18.07
C THR A 56 8.68 -6.91 18.24
N ALA A 57 8.84 -5.59 18.10
CA ALA A 57 7.74 -4.63 18.21
C ALA A 57 6.59 -4.91 17.24
N SER A 58 6.85 -5.61 16.13
CA SER A 58 5.87 -5.96 15.10
C SER A 58 4.83 -7.01 15.53
N LYS A 59 5.07 -7.77 16.62
CA LYS A 59 4.21 -8.87 17.11
C LYS A 59 3.82 -9.88 16.01
N ARG A 60 4.65 -10.01 14.97
CA ARG A 60 4.41 -10.83 13.77
C ARG A 60 5.42 -11.96 13.57
N GLY A 61 6.38 -12.10 14.50
CA GLY A 61 7.39 -13.15 14.45
C GLY A 61 8.51 -12.89 13.43
N TYR A 62 8.88 -11.63 13.21
CA TYR A 62 10.00 -11.30 12.30
C TYR A 62 11.38 -11.37 12.96
N GLU A 63 11.45 -11.65 14.26
CA GLU A 63 12.68 -11.87 15.03
C GLU A 63 13.59 -12.94 14.40
N GLN A 64 12.99 -13.97 13.80
CA GLN A 64 13.72 -15.03 13.09
C GLN A 64 14.55 -14.54 11.89
N TYR A 65 14.30 -13.32 11.41
CA TYR A 65 15.06 -12.69 10.34
C TYR A 65 16.12 -11.70 10.84
N ALA A 66 16.17 -11.40 12.14
CA ALA A 66 17.09 -10.41 12.70
C ALA A 66 18.56 -10.73 12.35
N ALA A 67 18.98 -11.98 12.59
CA ALA A 67 20.32 -12.46 12.26
C ALA A 67 20.67 -12.38 10.76
N LYS A 68 19.67 -12.43 9.87
CA LYS A 68 19.88 -12.35 8.42
C LYS A 68 19.96 -10.91 7.90
N ILE A 69 19.30 -9.98 8.59
CA ILE A 69 19.14 -8.59 8.15
C ILE A 69 20.22 -7.70 8.78
N ALA A 70 20.58 -7.97 10.03
CA ALA A 70 21.58 -7.21 10.79
C ALA A 70 22.41 -8.18 11.65
N PRO A 71 23.40 -8.88 11.06
CA PRO A 71 24.22 -9.87 11.79
C PRO A 71 25.01 -9.29 12.96
N GLU A 72 25.33 -7.99 12.94
CA GLU A 72 26.08 -7.29 14.01
C GLU A 72 25.20 -6.36 14.86
N GLU A 73 23.88 -6.49 14.79
CA GLU A 73 22.92 -5.56 15.42
C GLU A 73 23.15 -4.07 15.06
N SER A 74 23.88 -3.80 13.99
CA SER A 74 24.17 -2.44 13.53
C SER A 74 22.90 -1.74 13.03
N TRP A 75 22.58 -0.62 13.66
CA TRP A 75 21.38 0.16 13.38
C TRP A 75 21.42 0.83 12.01
N ASP A 76 22.57 1.38 11.63
CA ASP A 76 22.75 2.08 10.35
C ASP A 76 22.61 1.12 9.17
N THR A 77 23.24 -0.06 9.26
CA THR A 77 23.13 -1.10 8.24
C THR A 77 21.70 -1.62 8.14
N PHE A 78 21.02 -1.80 9.27
CA PHE A 78 19.61 -2.17 9.31
C PHE A 78 18.74 -1.16 8.55
N PHE A 79 18.89 0.14 8.82
CA PHE A 79 18.09 1.20 8.16
C PHE A 79 18.48 1.50 6.71
N THR A 80 19.66 1.06 6.27
CA THR A 80 20.12 1.19 4.88
C THR A 80 19.59 0.07 3.98
N ASN A 81 19.08 -1.03 4.56
CA ASN A 81 18.56 -2.16 3.81
C ASN A 81 17.41 -1.79 2.87
N ASP A 82 17.46 -2.41 1.69
CA ASP A 82 16.50 -2.25 0.62
C ASP A 82 15.85 -3.58 0.23
N THR A 83 14.87 -3.53 -0.68
CA THR A 83 14.16 -4.74 -1.12
C THR A 83 15.11 -5.79 -1.72
N THR A 84 16.17 -5.35 -2.39
CA THR A 84 17.20 -6.20 -3.00
C THR A 84 18.07 -6.89 -1.95
N SER A 85 18.56 -6.15 -0.94
CA SER A 85 19.37 -6.73 0.15
C SER A 85 18.54 -7.72 0.98
N LEU A 86 17.29 -7.39 1.30
CA LEU A 86 16.38 -8.31 1.99
C LEU A 86 16.02 -9.55 1.15
N LYS A 87 16.00 -9.44 -0.18
CA LYS A 87 15.82 -10.59 -1.08
C LYS A 87 17.05 -11.48 -1.07
N ALA A 88 18.25 -10.91 -1.10
CA ALA A 88 19.51 -11.65 -0.99
C ALA A 88 19.61 -12.39 0.36
N ALA A 89 19.13 -11.78 1.44
CA ALA A 89 19.02 -12.40 2.78
C ALA A 89 17.89 -13.46 2.91
N ALA A 90 17.28 -13.88 1.79
CA ALA A 90 16.21 -14.89 1.74
C ALA A 90 14.97 -14.59 2.61
N VAL A 91 14.67 -13.31 2.87
CA VAL A 91 13.45 -12.90 3.58
C VAL A 91 12.25 -13.04 2.63
N PRO A 92 11.12 -13.65 3.03
CA PRO A 92 10.00 -13.87 2.12
C PRO A 92 9.32 -12.53 1.71
N PRO A 93 8.72 -12.45 0.49
CA PRO A 93 8.12 -11.21 -0.03
C PRO A 93 7.13 -10.49 0.91
N PRO A 94 6.21 -11.15 1.63
CA PRO A 94 5.33 -10.46 2.58
C PRO A 94 6.10 -9.84 3.76
N ALA A 95 7.14 -10.51 4.26
CA ALA A 95 7.97 -9.99 5.35
C ALA A 95 8.78 -8.77 4.89
N ARG A 96 9.39 -8.81 3.69
CA ARG A 96 10.16 -7.66 3.15
C ARG A 96 9.31 -6.39 3.06
N ARG A 97 8.10 -6.51 2.50
CA ARG A 97 7.16 -5.37 2.38
C ARG A 97 6.79 -4.81 3.75
N MET A 98 6.55 -5.67 4.73
CA MET A 98 6.19 -5.23 6.08
C MET A 98 7.36 -4.56 6.80
N ILE A 99 8.56 -5.12 6.72
CA ILE A 99 9.76 -4.56 7.35
C ILE A 99 10.05 -3.16 6.80
N LEU A 100 10.07 -3.02 5.47
CA LEU A 100 10.29 -1.70 4.84
C LEU A 100 9.18 -0.70 5.18
N TRP A 101 7.93 -1.15 5.27
CA TRP A 101 6.82 -0.29 5.72
C TRP A 101 7.04 0.18 7.17
N MET A 102 7.43 -0.72 8.07
CA MET A 102 7.74 -0.37 9.47
C MET A 102 8.89 0.61 9.55
N MET A 103 9.97 0.41 8.79
CA MET A 103 11.11 1.32 8.75
C MET A 103 10.68 2.72 8.30
N ASN A 104 9.81 2.79 7.29
CA ASN A 104 9.27 4.07 6.83
C ASN A 104 8.40 4.74 7.91
N ARG A 105 7.55 3.98 8.60
CA ARG A 105 6.73 4.51 9.70
C ARG A 105 7.57 5.03 10.86
N TYR A 106 8.63 4.30 11.22
CA TYR A 106 9.54 4.70 12.27
C TYR A 106 10.33 5.97 11.90
N ARG A 107 10.74 6.12 10.62
CA ARG A 107 11.33 7.38 10.11
C ARG A 107 10.39 8.57 10.27
N LEU A 108 9.09 8.36 10.09
CA LEU A 108 8.04 9.37 10.30
C LEU A 108 7.72 9.64 11.78
N GLY A 109 8.41 8.99 12.72
CA GLY A 109 8.20 9.17 14.16
C GLY A 109 6.97 8.47 14.71
N VAL A 110 6.39 7.52 13.97
CA VAL A 110 5.21 6.76 14.40
C VAL A 110 5.64 5.59 15.29
N ASP A 111 4.99 5.43 16.46
CA ASP A 111 5.24 4.27 17.32
C ASP A 111 4.69 2.98 16.70
N LEU A 112 5.59 2.03 16.45
CA LEU A 112 5.28 0.75 15.85
C LEU A 112 4.44 -0.15 16.74
N ARG A 113 4.57 -0.06 18.07
CA ARG A 113 3.85 -0.94 19.01
C ARG A 113 2.34 -0.72 18.96
N GLU A 114 1.93 0.51 18.68
CA GLU A 114 0.54 0.93 18.52
C GLU A 114 0.02 0.63 17.11
N HIS A 115 0.83 0.90 16.09
CA HIS A 115 0.39 0.86 14.69
C HIS A 115 0.47 -0.53 14.06
N VAL A 116 1.38 -1.40 14.52
CA VAL A 116 1.50 -2.75 14.00
C VAL A 116 0.50 -3.67 14.68
N ARG A 117 -0.62 -3.91 14.00
CA ARG A 117 -1.60 -4.92 14.44
C ARG A 117 -1.07 -6.33 14.21
N ALA A 118 -1.20 -7.15 15.25
CA ALA A 118 -0.96 -8.58 15.20
C ALA A 118 -1.79 -9.24 14.08
N PRO A 119 -1.31 -10.35 13.50
CA PRO A 119 -2.05 -11.06 12.48
C PRO A 119 -3.40 -11.54 13.05
N LYS A 120 -4.48 -11.36 12.29
CA LYS A 120 -5.80 -11.85 12.70
C LYS A 120 -5.72 -13.36 12.88
N LYS A 121 -6.32 -13.86 13.97
CA LYS A 121 -6.45 -15.30 14.20
C LYS A 121 -7.11 -15.94 12.97
N PRO A 122 -6.66 -17.13 12.54
CA PRO A 122 -7.27 -17.81 11.41
C PRO A 122 -8.76 -18.03 11.68
N LYS A 123 -9.58 -17.94 10.63
CA LYS A 123 -11.02 -18.15 10.75
C LYS A 123 -11.29 -19.54 11.35
N LYS A 124 -11.93 -19.58 12.53
CA LYS A 124 -12.39 -20.85 13.13
C LYS A 124 -13.44 -21.45 12.20
N PHE A 125 -13.26 -22.71 11.84
CA PHE A 125 -14.30 -23.43 11.12
C PHE A 125 -15.46 -23.74 12.07
N ARG A 126 -16.68 -23.32 11.71
CA ARG A 126 -17.88 -23.40 12.55
C ARG A 126 -18.95 -24.39 12.04
N GLY A 127 -18.59 -25.26 11.10
CA GLY A 127 -19.36 -26.48 10.79
C GLY A 127 -20.82 -26.27 10.37
N TRP A 128 -21.07 -25.75 9.15
CA TRP A 128 -22.33 -25.88 8.37
C TRP A 128 -22.03 -25.65 6.86
N GLY A 129 -20.90 -26.19 6.39
CA GLY A 129 -20.38 -25.97 5.03
C GLY A 129 -19.80 -27.25 4.43
N PRO A 130 -19.30 -27.20 3.18
CA PRO A 130 -18.98 -28.38 2.38
C PRO A 130 -18.15 -29.43 3.13
N LYS A 131 -18.44 -30.71 2.86
CA LYS A 131 -17.85 -31.91 3.48
C LYS A 131 -16.32 -32.00 3.35
N VAL A 132 -15.72 -31.18 2.48
CA VAL A 132 -14.27 -31.06 2.29
C VAL A 132 -13.84 -29.63 2.53
N GLN A 133 -12.88 -29.44 3.43
CA GLN A 133 -12.32 -28.12 3.75
C GLN A 133 -10.82 -28.21 3.92
N LYS A 134 -10.10 -27.24 3.33
CA LYS A 134 -8.63 -27.25 3.30
C LYS A 134 -8.08 -28.59 2.75
N GLY A 135 -8.75 -29.19 1.77
CA GLY A 135 -8.36 -30.49 1.19
C GLY A 135 -8.61 -31.70 2.08
N VAL A 136 -9.19 -31.53 3.27
CA VAL A 136 -9.47 -32.62 4.22
C VAL A 136 -10.97 -32.84 4.33
N ARG A 137 -11.39 -34.10 4.27
CA ARG A 137 -12.79 -34.48 4.49
C ARG A 137 -13.12 -34.36 5.97
N VAL A 138 -14.06 -33.49 6.30
CA VAL A 138 -14.59 -33.34 7.65
C VAL A 138 -15.51 -34.55 7.89
N LYS A 139 -15.17 -35.38 8.88
CA LYS A 139 -15.95 -36.56 9.30
C LYS A 139 -16.80 -36.21 10.51
#